data_AF-A0A2P2KCR0-F1
#
_entry.id   AF-A0A2P2KCR0-F1
#
_cell.length_a   1.000
_cell.length_b   1.000
_cell.length_c   1.000
_cell.angle_alpha   90.00
_cell.angle_beta   90.00
_cell.angle_gamma   90.00
#
_symmetry.space_group_name_H-M   'P 1'
#
loop_
_entity.id
_entity.type
_entity.pdbx_description
1 polymer ?
#
loop_
_entity_poly.entity_id
_entity_poly.type
_entity_poly.pdbx_seq_one_letter_code
_entity_poly.pdbx_strand_id
1 'polypeptide(L)'
;MYNFGSPRVGNKRFADVYNQKVKDSWRVINHRDIIPTVPRLMGYCHVAQPVYLATGELRDALENLELLKDGYNGDVIGEATPDALVSEFMKGEKALIDKILQTEINIFRAIRDGTALMQHMEDFYYISLLESVRSNYQTVGRLESNEKDRISVS
;
A
#
# COMPACT_ATOMS: atom_id res chain seq x y z
N MET A 1 16.17 9.23 3.82
CA MET A 1 15.95 8.78 2.42
C MET A 1 14.46 8.76 2.17
N TYR A 2 14.00 9.39 1.09
CA TYR A 2 12.60 9.41 0.71
C TYR A 2 12.46 8.75 -0.65
N ASN A 3 11.63 7.71 -0.71
CA ASN A 3 11.39 6.94 -1.92
C ASN A 3 9.91 7.06 -2.28
N PHE A 4 9.61 7.19 -3.58
CA PHE A 4 8.25 7.19 -4.11
C PHE A 4 8.13 5.99 -5.04
N GLY A 5 7.15 5.12 -4.81
CA GLY A 5 6.88 4.00 -5.69
C GLY A 5 8.00 2.95 -5.78
N SER A 6 8.95 2.92 -4.83
CA SER A 6 10.12 2.07 -4.98
C SER A 6 9.74 0.58 -4.93
N PRO A 7 10.20 -0.24 -5.91
CA PRO A 7 10.04 -1.68 -5.86
C PRO A 7 10.86 -2.28 -4.71
N ARG A 8 10.65 -3.56 -4.44
CA ARG A 8 11.54 -4.31 -3.54
C ARG A 8 12.89 -4.50 -4.21
N VAL A 9 13.96 -4.34 -3.44
CA VAL A 9 15.34 -4.32 -3.99
C VAL A 9 16.26 -5.39 -3.43
N GLY A 10 15.88 -6.04 -2.32
CA GLY A 10 16.71 -7.07 -1.71
C GLY A 10 15.90 -8.01 -0.82
N ASN A 11 16.57 -9.03 -0.31
CA ASN A 11 15.98 -10.00 0.60
C ASN A 11 15.85 -9.45 2.03
N LYS A 12 15.29 -10.27 2.94
CA LYS A 12 15.11 -9.89 4.35
C LYS A 12 16.40 -9.41 5.03
N ARG A 13 17.53 -10.07 4.77
CA ARG A 13 18.83 -9.69 5.36
C ARG A 13 19.28 -8.31 4.89
N PHE A 14 19.09 -7.99 3.61
CA PHE A 14 19.36 -6.65 3.09
C PHE A 14 18.47 -5.62 3.77
N ALA A 15 17.16 -5.90 3.88
CA ALA A 15 16.21 -4.98 4.52
C ALA A 15 16.56 -4.70 5.98
N ASP A 16 17.00 -5.72 6.73
CA ASP A 16 17.40 -5.57 8.12
C ASP A 16 18.65 -4.69 8.27
N VAL A 17 19.66 -4.89 7.42
CA VAL A 17 20.87 -4.06 7.42
C VAL A 17 20.52 -2.62 7.03
N TYR A 18 19.67 -2.43 6.02
CA TYR A 18 19.23 -1.10 5.59
C TYR A 18 18.52 -0.36 6.74
N ASN A 19 17.55 -1.00 7.38
CA ASN A 19 16.77 -0.39 8.48
C ASN A 19 17.64 -0.02 9.69
N GLN A 20 18.73 -0.76 9.94
CA GLN A 20 19.70 -0.42 10.98
C GLN A 20 20.59 0.77 10.61
N LYS A 21 20.96 0.90 9.34
CA LYS A 21 21.92 1.91 8.86
C LYS A 21 21.27 3.22 8.41
N VAL A 22 20.03 3.18 7.92
CA VAL A 22 19.30 4.32 7.35
C VAL A 22 18.02 4.56 8.17
N LYS A 23 18.19 5.18 9.33
CA LYS A 23 17.10 5.36 10.32
C LYS A 23 15.98 6.27 9.82
N ASP A 24 16.31 7.39 9.19
CA ASP A 24 15.33 8.35 8.68
C ASP A 24 14.98 8.01 7.23
N SER A 25 14.27 6.90 7.04
CA SER A 25 13.83 6.45 5.72
C SER A 25 12.31 6.30 5.63
N TRP A 26 11.74 6.82 4.54
CA TRP A 26 10.31 6.77 4.26
C TRP A 26 10.06 6.28 2.84
N ARG A 27 9.06 5.42 2.69
CA ARG A 27 8.62 4.91 1.41
C ARG A 27 7.18 5.33 1.16
N VAL A 28 7.00 6.34 0.32
CA VAL A 28 5.68 6.83 -0.08
C VAL A 28 5.14 5.93 -1.18
N ILE A 29 3.92 5.43 -0.99
CA ILE A 29 3.26 4.48 -1.87
C ILE A 29 1.90 5.05 -2.26
N ASN A 30 1.66 5.19 -3.56
CA ASN A 30 0.32 5.42 -4.07
C ASN A 30 -0.41 4.06 -4.13
N HIS A 31 -1.65 3.99 -3.62
CA HIS A 31 -2.42 2.74 -3.59
C HIS A 31 -2.67 2.13 -4.99
N ARG A 32 -2.64 2.96 -6.04
CA ARG A 32 -2.84 2.53 -7.44
C ARG A 32 -1.54 2.16 -8.15
N ASP A 33 -0.39 2.44 -7.53
CA ASP A 33 0.91 2.12 -8.08
C ASP A 33 1.25 0.64 -7.82
N ILE A 34 1.42 -0.12 -8.90
CA ILE A 34 1.77 -1.54 -8.82
C ILE A 34 3.26 -1.79 -8.62
N ILE A 35 4.14 -0.81 -8.89
CA ILE A 35 5.60 -0.98 -8.86
C ILE A 35 6.12 -1.33 -7.44
N PRO A 36 5.60 -0.74 -6.35
CA PRO A 36 5.92 -1.19 -5.00
C PRO A 36 5.58 -2.65 -4.72
N THR A 37 4.71 -3.28 -5.49
CA THR A 37 4.34 -4.68 -5.28
C THR A 37 5.28 -5.66 -5.96
N VAL A 38 6.30 -5.22 -6.72
CA VAL A 38 7.25 -6.13 -7.41
C VAL A 38 8.68 -6.01 -6.85
N PRO A 39 9.54 -7.03 -7.00
CA PRO A 39 9.28 -8.41 -7.44
C PRO A 39 8.51 -9.24 -6.40
N ARG A 40 7.63 -10.15 -6.85
CA ARG A 40 6.79 -11.01 -6.00
C ARG A 40 7.30 -12.44 -5.98
N LEU A 41 7.06 -13.15 -4.88
CA LEU A 41 7.27 -14.59 -4.72
C LEU A 41 8.73 -15.03 -4.91
N MET A 42 9.67 -14.13 -4.65
CA MET A 42 11.11 -14.35 -4.83
C MET A 42 11.91 -14.09 -3.55
N GLY A 43 11.23 -13.91 -2.40
CA GLY A 43 11.87 -13.61 -1.12
C GLY A 43 12.45 -12.20 -1.01
N TYR A 44 12.01 -11.29 -1.88
CA TYR A 44 12.32 -9.86 -1.79
C TYR A 44 11.46 -9.21 -0.71
N CYS A 45 12.05 -8.33 0.09
CA CYS A 45 11.38 -7.63 1.18
C CYS A 45 11.53 -6.13 1.03
N HIS A 46 10.54 -5.40 1.53
CA HIS A 46 10.61 -3.95 1.62
C HIS A 46 11.52 -3.47 2.75
N VAL A 47 12.12 -2.30 2.52
CA VAL A 47 12.89 -1.55 3.52
C VAL A 47 12.07 -0.37 4.02
N ALA A 48 12.30 0.07 5.25
CA ALA A 48 11.68 1.26 5.86
C ALA A 48 10.15 1.20 6.05
N GLN A 49 9.62 2.21 6.76
CA GLN A 49 8.18 2.35 7.02
C GLN A 49 7.45 2.87 5.77
N PRO A 50 6.37 2.20 5.33
CA PRO A 50 5.54 2.70 4.24
C PRO A 50 4.65 3.85 4.71
N VAL A 51 4.47 4.84 3.84
CA VAL A 51 3.47 5.92 3.95
C VAL A 51 2.53 5.78 2.76
N TYR A 52 1.30 5.38 3.03
CA TYR A 52 0.30 5.15 1.98
C TYR A 52 -0.48 6.43 1.68
N LEU A 53 -0.55 6.80 0.41
CA LEU A 53 -1.45 7.83 -0.11
C LEU A 53 -2.72 7.13 -0.60
N ALA A 54 -3.84 7.38 0.08
CA ALA A 54 -5.15 6.87 -0.30
C ALA A 54 -6.06 8.05 -0.68
N THR A 55 -6.78 7.89 -1.78
CA THR A 55 -7.74 8.89 -2.24
C THR A 55 -9.01 8.82 -1.39
N GLY A 56 -9.46 9.97 -0.88
CA GLY A 56 -10.50 10.06 0.13
C GLY A 56 -11.93 9.83 -0.35
N GLU A 57 -12.27 8.69 -0.94
CA GLU A 57 -13.66 8.24 -0.91
C GLU A 57 -13.98 7.79 0.53
N LEU A 58 -14.99 8.38 1.17
CA LEU A 58 -15.40 8.01 2.54
C LEU A 58 -15.85 6.54 2.66
N ARG A 59 -16.20 5.90 1.53
CA ARG A 59 -16.42 4.45 1.44
C ARG A 59 -15.11 3.70 1.50
N ASP A 60 -14.12 4.16 0.75
CA ASP A 60 -12.74 3.71 0.87
C ASP A 60 -12.15 4.04 2.24
N ALA A 61 -12.55 5.05 3.00
CA ALA A 61 -11.99 5.29 4.35
C ALA A 61 -12.48 4.25 5.38
N LEU A 62 -13.72 3.77 5.26
CA LEU A 62 -14.27 2.69 6.08
C LEU A 62 -13.79 1.33 5.58
N GLU A 63 -13.74 1.11 4.26
CA GLU A 63 -13.04 -0.02 3.66
C GLU A 63 -11.54 0.06 3.88
N ASN A 64 -10.92 1.23 4.08
CA ASN A 64 -9.50 1.38 4.41
C ASN A 64 -9.30 1.16 5.89
N LEU A 65 -10.23 1.52 6.78
CA LEU A 65 -10.15 1.12 8.19
C LEU A 65 -10.45 -0.37 8.36
N GLU A 66 -11.31 -0.92 7.50
CA GLU A 66 -11.56 -2.36 7.38
C GLU A 66 -10.44 -3.08 6.63
N LEU A 67 -9.71 -2.50 5.68
CA LEU A 67 -8.51 -3.06 5.00
C LEU A 67 -7.25 -2.84 5.85
N LEU A 68 -7.23 -1.82 6.72
CA LEU A 68 -6.27 -1.64 7.79
C LEU A 68 -6.55 -2.62 8.95
N LYS A 69 -7.81 -3.05 9.13
CA LYS A 69 -8.21 -4.15 10.04
C LYS A 69 -8.10 -5.54 9.42
N ASP A 70 -8.27 -5.67 8.10
CA ASP A 70 -8.33 -6.92 7.31
C ASP A 70 -7.04 -7.13 6.51
N GLY A 71 -5.98 -6.43 6.91
CA GLY A 71 -4.61 -6.80 6.57
C GLY A 71 -4.22 -6.52 5.12
N TYR A 72 -4.28 -5.26 4.69
CA TYR A 72 -3.22 -4.74 3.82
C TYR A 72 -1.92 -4.55 4.62
N ASN A 73 -1.51 -5.61 5.33
CA ASN A 73 -0.12 -5.84 5.71
C ASN A 73 0.63 -5.94 4.38
N GLY A 74 1.34 -4.86 4.01
CA GLY A 74 1.79 -4.59 2.64
C GLY A 74 2.32 -5.81 1.91
N ASP A 75 1.64 -6.23 0.83
CA ASP A 75 1.91 -7.40 -0.02
C ASP A 75 2.86 -8.46 0.61
N VAL A 76 2.52 -8.91 1.82
CA VAL A 76 3.29 -9.90 2.59
C VAL A 76 3.34 -11.22 1.83
N ILE A 77 2.29 -11.50 1.06
CA ILE A 77 2.24 -12.63 0.13
C ILE A 77 3.33 -12.49 -0.94
N GLY A 78 3.52 -11.30 -1.52
CA GLY A 78 4.59 -11.05 -2.48
C GLY A 78 6.00 -11.18 -1.90
N GLU A 79 6.18 -11.03 -0.58
CA GLU A 79 7.48 -11.25 0.08
C GLU A 79 7.74 -12.73 0.41
N ALA A 80 6.72 -13.58 0.34
CA ALA A 80 6.86 -15.01 0.59
C ALA A 80 7.74 -15.69 -0.47
N THR A 81 8.33 -16.83 -0.09
CA THR A 81 8.99 -17.72 -1.06
C THR A 81 7.98 -18.70 -1.64
N PRO A 82 8.24 -19.26 -2.84
CA PRO A 82 7.35 -20.24 -3.45
C PRO A 82 7.11 -21.46 -2.55
N ASP A 83 8.10 -21.89 -1.77
CA ASP A 83 7.98 -23.02 -0.83
C ASP A 83 6.91 -22.78 0.25
N ALA A 84 6.80 -21.54 0.75
CA ALA A 84 5.77 -21.19 1.71
C ALA A 84 4.38 -21.30 1.10
N LEU A 85 4.23 -20.90 -0.17
CA LEU A 85 2.96 -21.01 -0.89
C LEU A 85 2.58 -22.45 -1.22
N VAL A 86 3.54 -23.31 -1.56
CA VAL A 86 3.29 -24.74 -1.79
C VAL A 86 2.69 -25.39 -0.55
N SER A 87 3.14 -24.98 0.65
CA SER A 87 2.57 -25.49 1.90
C SER A 87 1.11 -25.08 2.09
N GLU A 88 0.74 -23.84 1.76
CA GLU A 88 -0.66 -23.37 1.82
C GLU A 88 -1.53 -24.00 0.73
N PHE A 89 -0.97 -24.23 -0.46
CA PHE A 89 -1.63 -24.99 -1.52
C PHE A 89 -1.98 -26.41 -1.06
N MET A 90 -1.04 -27.11 -0.41
CA MET A 90 -1.26 -28.46 0.13
C MET A 90 -2.31 -28.49 1.26
N LYS A 91 -2.51 -27.38 1.96
CA LYS A 91 -3.57 -27.22 2.96
C LYS A 91 -4.96 -26.93 2.35
N GLY A 92 -5.04 -26.74 1.03
CA GLY A 92 -6.30 -26.56 0.31
C GLY A 92 -6.84 -25.13 0.32
N GLU A 93 -6.00 -24.12 0.60
CA GLU A 93 -6.40 -22.71 0.63
C GLU A 93 -6.66 -22.12 -0.76
N LYS A 94 -7.82 -22.42 -1.34
CA LYS A 94 -8.22 -21.93 -2.68
C LYS A 94 -8.30 -20.41 -2.76
N ALA A 95 -8.75 -19.74 -1.70
CA ALA A 95 -8.88 -18.28 -1.65
C ALA A 95 -7.53 -17.57 -1.82
N LEU A 96 -6.44 -18.12 -1.26
CA LEU A 96 -5.10 -17.56 -1.40
C LEU A 96 -4.60 -17.65 -2.84
N ILE A 97 -4.84 -18.80 -3.49
CA ILE A 97 -4.46 -19.03 -4.89
C ILE A 97 -5.21 -18.07 -5.81
N ASP A 98 -6.53 -17.93 -5.62
CA ASP A 98 -7.35 -17.00 -6.40
C ASP A 98 -6.85 -15.56 -6.23
N LYS A 99 -6.50 -15.16 -5.00
CA LYS A 99 -5.92 -13.84 -4.72
C LYS A 99 -4.59 -13.62 -5.45
N ILE A 100 -3.70 -14.61 -5.46
CA ILE A 100 -2.42 -14.53 -6.18
C ILE A 100 -2.69 -14.38 -7.70
N LEU A 101 -3.53 -15.24 -8.26
CA LEU A 101 -3.87 -15.23 -9.69
C LEU A 101 -4.49 -13.90 -10.11
N GLN A 102 -5.46 -13.37 -9.35
CA GLN A 102 -6.06 -12.07 -9.63
C GLN A 102 -5.03 -10.95 -9.57
N THR A 103 -4.10 -11.00 -8.62
CA THR A 103 -3.03 -9.99 -8.51
C THR A 103 -2.12 -10.02 -9.74
N GLU A 104 -1.68 -11.21 -10.18
CA GLU A 104 -0.85 -11.36 -11.39
C GLU A 104 -1.59 -10.88 -12.65
N ILE A 105 -2.86 -11.26 -12.81
CA ILE A 105 -3.71 -10.80 -13.92
C ILE A 105 -3.81 -9.27 -13.91
N ASN A 106 -3.99 -8.65 -12.75
CA ASN A 106 -4.09 -7.19 -12.62
C ASN A 106 -2.78 -6.51 -12.97
N ILE A 107 -1.63 -7.05 -12.57
CA ILE A 107 -0.30 -6.54 -12.95
C ILE A 107 -0.15 -6.57 -14.47
N PHE A 108 -0.42 -7.71 -15.12
CA PHE A 108 -0.28 -7.81 -16.57
C PHE A 108 -1.26 -6.91 -17.33
N ARG A 109 -2.49 -6.75 -16.81
CA ARG A 109 -3.46 -5.79 -17.37
C ARG A 109 -2.94 -4.36 -17.28
N ALA A 110 -2.43 -3.96 -16.12
CA ALA A 110 -1.91 -2.61 -15.86
C ALA A 110 -0.66 -2.28 -16.69
N ILE A 111 0.20 -3.28 -16.95
CA ILE A 111 1.34 -3.12 -17.86
C ILE A 111 0.84 -2.96 -19.30
N ARG A 112 -0.12 -3.79 -19.72
CA ARG A 112 -0.66 -3.79 -21.08
C ARG A 112 -1.41 -2.51 -21.43
N ASP A 113 -2.20 -1.97 -20.50
CA ASP A 113 -2.98 -0.74 -20.72
C ASP A 113 -2.19 0.54 -20.41
N GLY A 114 -0.96 0.42 -19.88
CA GLY A 114 -0.08 1.54 -19.56
C GLY A 114 -0.37 2.22 -18.22
N THR A 115 -1.41 1.80 -17.50
CA THR A 115 -1.76 2.38 -16.20
C THR A 115 -0.66 2.16 -15.15
N ALA A 116 0.09 1.07 -15.24
CA ALA A 116 1.24 0.80 -14.38
C ALA A 116 2.29 1.92 -14.43
N LEU A 117 2.60 2.41 -15.64
CA LEU A 117 3.54 3.52 -15.82
C LEU A 117 2.91 4.81 -15.30
N MET A 118 1.67 5.10 -15.69
CA MET A 118 0.98 6.33 -15.33
C MET A 118 0.89 6.50 -13.81
N GLN A 119 0.41 5.49 -13.08
CA GLN A 119 0.25 5.57 -11.62
C GLN A 119 1.57 5.69 -10.85
N HIS A 120 2.68 5.29 -11.49
CA HIS A 120 4.03 5.42 -10.96
C HIS A 120 4.65 6.81 -11.21
N MET A 121 4.12 7.58 -12.16
CA MET A 121 4.63 8.91 -12.48
C MET A 121 4.32 9.94 -11.39
N GLU A 122 5.19 10.95 -11.30
CA GLU A 122 5.12 12.03 -10.31
C GLU A 122 3.76 12.72 -10.27
N ASP A 123 3.15 12.97 -11.44
CA ASP A 123 1.85 13.63 -11.54
C ASP A 123 0.76 12.91 -10.73
N PHE A 124 0.73 11.58 -10.75
CA PHE A 124 -0.26 10.80 -10.01
C PHE A 124 0.04 10.73 -8.52
N TYR A 125 1.32 10.76 -8.13
CA TYR A 125 1.71 10.93 -6.73
C TYR A 125 1.32 12.31 -6.21
N TYR A 126 1.52 13.36 -7.01
CA TYR A 126 1.14 14.72 -6.66
C TYR A 126 -0.38 14.86 -6.51
N ILE A 127 -1.15 14.34 -7.46
CA ILE A 127 -2.62 14.32 -7.38
C ILE A 127 -3.08 13.57 -6.12
N SER A 128 -2.56 12.37 -5.88
CA SER A 128 -2.92 11.57 -4.70
C SER A 128 -2.58 12.28 -3.38
N LEU A 129 -1.46 12.99 -3.34
CA LEU A 129 -1.06 13.79 -2.19
C LEU A 129 -1.97 14.99 -1.99
N LEU A 130 -2.29 15.74 -3.04
CA LEU A 130 -3.22 16.86 -2.98
C LEU A 130 -4.61 16.43 -2.48
N GLU A 131 -5.10 15.30 -2.98
CA GLU A 131 -6.37 14.72 -2.56
C GLU A 131 -6.33 14.29 -1.08
N SER A 132 -5.23 13.66 -0.65
CA SER A 132 -5.01 13.29 0.76
C SER A 132 -5.00 14.53 1.67
N VAL A 133 -4.28 15.58 1.27
CA VAL A 133 -4.21 16.84 2.03
C VAL A 133 -5.58 17.50 2.11
N ARG A 134 -6.29 17.61 0.98
CA ARG A 134 -7.63 18.20 0.92
C ARG A 134 -8.63 17.43 1.79
N SER A 135 -8.59 16.10 1.76
CA SER A 135 -9.44 15.25 2.60
C SER A 135 -9.14 15.44 4.09
N ASN A 136 -7.87 15.55 4.47
CA ASN A 136 -7.47 15.82 5.85
C ASN A 136 -7.97 17.19 6.35
N TYR A 137 -7.85 18.25 5.54
CA TYR A 137 -8.40 19.56 5.89
C TYR A 137 -9.93 19.55 6.07
N GLN A 138 -10.65 18.84 5.20
CA GLN A 138 -12.12 18.71 5.31
C GLN A 138 -12.53 17.93 6.56
N THR A 139 -11.78 16.87 6.90
CA THR A 139 -12.01 16.06 8.11
C THR A 139 -11.79 16.89 9.38
N VAL A 140 -10.69 17.65 9.44
CA VAL A 140 -10.39 18.54 10.58
C VAL A 140 -11.47 19.61 10.73
N GLY A 141 -11.88 20.27 9.64
CA GLY A 141 -12.94 21.28 9.69
C GLY A 141 -14.30 20.72 10.14
N ARG A 142 -14.62 19.46 9.80
CA ARG A 142 -15.86 18.79 10.23
C ARG A 142 -15.81 18.32 11.69
N LEU A 143 -14.64 17.98 12.20
CA LEU A 143 -14.45 17.66 13.62
C LEU A 143 -14.61 18.92 14.49
N GLU A 144 -14.02 20.04 14.07
CA GLU A 144 -14.14 21.32 14.79
C GLU A 144 -15.58 21.87 14.80
N SER A 145 -16.37 21.67 13.73
CA SER A 145 -17.78 22.06 13.71
C SER A 145 -18.64 21.18 14.64
N ASN A 146 -18.40 19.87 14.64
CA ASN A 146 -19.13 18.93 15.50
C ASN A 146 -18.80 19.12 16.98
N GLU A 147 -17.58 19.55 17.32
CA GLU A 147 -17.19 19.85 18.69
C GLU A 147 -17.83 21.15 19.20
N LYS A 148 -17.92 22.17 18.34
CA LYS A 148 -18.66 23.42 18.64
C LYS A 148 -20.16 23.19 18.85
N ASP A 149 -20.78 22.33 18.03
CA ASP A 149 -22.19 21.97 18.18
C ASP A 149 -22.48 21.13 19.44
N ARG A 150 -21.50 20.41 19.97
CA ARG A 150 -21.65 19.68 21.25
C ARG A 150 -21.54 20.60 22.46
N ILE A 151 -20.69 21.62 22.38
CA ILE A 151 -20.47 22.60 23.46
C ILE A 151 -21.64 23.59 23.56
N SER A 152 -22.33 23.88 22.45
CA SER A 152 -23.49 24.79 22.43
C SER A 152 -24.83 24.15 22.83
N VAL A 153 -24.87 22.83 23.04
CA VAL A 153 -26.07 22.07 23.45
C VAL A 153 -26.01 21.65 24.94
N SER A 154 -24.97 22.04 25.68
CA SER A 154 -24.88 21.89 27.15
C SER A 154 -25.09 23.23 27.85
#